data_AF-A0A3D3S7L3-F1
#
_entry.id   AF-A0A3D3S7L3-F1
#
_cell.length_a   1.000
_cell.length_b   1.000
_cell.length_c   1.000
_cell.angle_alpha   90.00
_cell.angle_beta   90.00
_cell.angle_gamma   90.00
#
_symmetry.space_group_name_H-M   'P 1'
#
loop_
_entity.id
_entity.type
_entity.pdbx_description
1 polymer ?
#
loop_
_entity_poly.entity_id
_entity_poly.type
_entity_poly.pdbx_seq_one_letter_code
_entity_poly.pdbx_strand_id
1 'polypeptide(L)'
;MHGAIRLVNRSAEQTLGYVAEEIQGRTWWDLFSPEEHKEEMKKSFMRIISEQTNRQHYEIPVLSKEGKRLEISWNYIPMVKNPREISMIAFG
;
A
#
# COMPACT_ATOMS: atom_id res chain seq x y z
N MET A 1 -1.75 -14.37 -4.45
CA MET A 1 -2.29 -13.00 -4.30
C MET A 1 -1.21 -12.00 -4.61
N HIS A 2 -1.48 -11.07 -5.54
CA HIS A 2 -0.63 -9.90 -5.76
C HIS A 2 -1.05 -8.79 -4.77
N GLY A 3 -0.10 -8.00 -4.28
CA GLY A 3 -0.38 -6.85 -3.40
C GLY A 3 -0.53 -7.16 -1.91
N ALA A 4 -0.21 -8.39 -1.47
CA ALA A 4 -0.10 -8.69 -0.05
C ALA A 4 1.12 -8.00 0.55
N ILE A 5 0.92 -7.28 1.65
CA ILE A 5 1.98 -6.58 2.38
C ILE A 5 2.89 -7.62 3.03
N ARG A 6 4.19 -7.51 2.79
CA ARG A 6 5.21 -8.42 3.34
C ARG A 6 5.98 -7.82 4.49
N LEU A 7 6.26 -6.53 4.39
CA LEU A 7 7.04 -5.78 5.36
C LEU A 7 6.34 -4.46 5.60
N VAL A 8 6.37 -4.02 6.85
CA VAL A 8 5.89 -2.73 7.30
C VAL A 8 6.85 -2.24 8.37
N ASN A 9 7.16 -0.95 8.38
CA ASN A 9 8.07 -0.38 9.36
C ASN A 9 7.28 0.14 10.58
N ARG A 10 8.00 0.36 11.69
CA ARG A 10 7.42 0.85 12.95
C ARG A 10 6.70 2.19 12.80
N SER A 11 7.19 3.04 11.91
CA SER A 11 6.56 4.34 11.64
C SER A 11 5.16 4.16 11.06
N ALA A 12 4.98 3.25 10.11
CA ALA A 12 3.68 2.97 9.51
C ALA A 12 2.73 2.31 10.52
N GLU A 13 3.23 1.42 11.38
CA GLU A 13 2.44 0.84 12.48
C GLU A 13 1.89 1.94 13.40
N GLN A 14 2.74 2.89 13.81
CA GLN A 14 2.36 4.00 14.67
C GLN A 14 1.38 4.97 13.99
N THR A 15 1.60 5.30 12.72
CA THR A 15 0.74 6.21 11.96
C THR A 15 -0.64 5.60 11.68
N LEU A 16 -0.68 4.33 11.27
CA LEU A 16 -1.90 3.64 10.87
C LEU A 16 -2.64 3.00 12.06
N GLY A 17 -1.98 2.82 13.20
CA GLY A 17 -2.54 2.23 14.41
C GLY A 17 -2.68 0.70 14.36
N TYR A 18 -1.95 0.04 13.46
CA TYR A 18 -1.94 -1.42 13.31
C TYR A 18 -0.56 -1.98 13.66
N VAL A 19 -0.50 -3.16 14.26
CA VAL A 19 0.77 -3.90 14.39
C VAL A 19 1.07 -4.71 13.13
N ALA A 20 2.34 -5.05 12.90
CA ALA A 20 2.80 -5.73 11.70
C ALA A 20 2.04 -7.05 11.45
N GLU A 21 1.72 -7.80 12.49
CA GLU A 21 0.96 -9.05 12.42
C GLU A 21 -0.47 -8.86 11.91
N GLU A 22 -1.07 -7.68 12.11
CA GLU A 22 -2.40 -7.34 11.60
C GLU A 22 -2.37 -6.89 10.13
N ILE A 23 -1.20 -6.46 9.65
CA ILE A 23 -1.00 -5.92 8.30
C ILE A 23 -0.51 -7.00 7.33
N GLN A 24 0.41 -7.84 7.77
CA GLN A 24 1.10 -8.80 6.91
C GLN A 24 0.14 -9.81 6.28
N GLY A 25 0.36 -10.10 5.01
CA GLY A 25 -0.46 -11.04 4.24
C GLY A 25 -1.78 -10.45 3.73
N ARG A 26 -2.20 -9.28 4.22
CA ARG A 26 -3.36 -8.54 3.73
C ARG A 26 -2.95 -7.54 2.66
N THR A 27 -3.92 -7.07 1.88
CA THR A 27 -3.68 -6.02 0.89
C THR A 27 -3.94 -4.65 1.50
N TRP A 28 -3.21 -3.64 1.02
CA TRP A 28 -3.30 -2.27 1.53
C TRP A 28 -4.65 -1.59 1.21
N TRP A 29 -5.27 -1.89 0.07
CA TRP A 29 -6.61 -1.35 -0.24
C TRP A 29 -7.71 -1.96 0.63
N ASP A 30 -7.59 -3.23 1.04
CA ASP A 30 -8.57 -3.84 1.95
C ASP A 30 -8.44 -3.31 3.38
N LEU A 31 -7.25 -2.85 3.75
CA LEU A 31 -6.91 -2.42 5.11
C LEU A 31 -7.08 -0.94 5.35
N PHE A 32 -6.63 -0.12 4.41
CA PHE A 32 -6.42 1.30 4.63
C PHE A 32 -7.24 2.17 3.67
N SER A 33 -7.68 1.69 2.51
CA SER A 33 -8.41 2.57 1.59
C SER A 33 -9.84 2.83 2.06
N PRO A 34 -10.31 4.09 2.01
CA PRO A 34 -11.75 4.38 2.05
C PRO A 34 -12.49 3.56 0.99
N GLU A 35 -13.73 3.17 1.28
CA GLU A 35 -14.51 2.26 0.43
C GLU A 35 -14.64 2.80 -1.00
N GLU A 36 -14.82 4.11 -1.14
CA GLU A 36 -14.95 4.80 -2.42
C GLU A 36 -13.67 4.72 -3.29
N HIS A 37 -12.51 4.48 -2.68
CA HIS A 37 -11.22 4.45 -3.37
C HIS A 37 -10.64 3.04 -3.56
N LYS A 38 -11.22 2.00 -2.93
CA LYS A 38 -10.67 0.62 -2.97
C LYS A 38 -10.45 0.08 -4.38
N GLU A 39 -11.46 0.19 -5.24
CA GLU A 39 -11.39 -0.34 -6.61
C GLU A 39 -10.40 0.45 -7.48
N GLU A 40 -10.32 1.77 -7.30
CA GLU A 40 -9.35 2.61 -7.99
C GLU A 40 -7.91 2.26 -7.60
N MET A 41 -7.67 2.03 -6.31
CA MET A 41 -6.36 1.65 -5.77
C MET A 41 -5.90 0.30 -6.29
N LYS A 42 -6.81 -0.68 -6.28
CA LYS A 42 -6.55 -2.02 -6.81
C LYS A 42 -6.22 -1.97 -8.31
N LYS A 43 -6.98 -1.21 -9.11
CA LYS A 43 -6.70 -1.04 -10.55
C LYS A 43 -5.35 -0.37 -10.80
N SER A 44 -5.06 0.71 -10.06
CA SER A 44 -3.79 1.43 -10.16
C SER A 44 -2.61 0.53 -9.84
N PHE A 45 -2.71 -0.25 -8.76
CA PHE A 45 -1.70 -1.23 -8.39
C PHE A 45 -1.50 -2.29 -9.49
N MET A 46 -2.58 -2.89 -10.00
CA MET A 46 -2.49 -3.88 -11.07
C MET A 46 -1.81 -3.32 -12.33
N ARG A 47 -2.10 -2.05 -12.68
CA ARG A 47 -1.44 -1.35 -13.79
C ARG A 47 0.06 -1.19 -13.56
N ILE A 48 0.48 -0.79 -12.36
CA ILE A 48 1.90 -0.65 -11.99
C ILE A 48 2.63 -1.98 -12.14
N ILE A 49 2.02 -3.08 -11.68
CA ILE A 49 2.58 -4.43 -11.85
C ILE A 49 2.69 -4.79 -13.33
N SER A 50 1.62 -4.61 -14.11
CA SER A 50 1.57 -5.09 -15.50
C SER A 50 2.47 -4.31 -16.43
N GLU A 51 2.55 -2.99 -16.26
CA GLU A 51 3.31 -2.12 -17.15
C GLU A 51 4.78 -1.99 -16.73
N GLN A 52 5.18 -2.55 -15.58
CA GLN A 52 6.50 -2.36 -14.98
C GLN A 52 6.92 -0.88 -14.94
N THR A 53 5.94 0.01 -14.79
CA THR A 53 6.18 1.45 -14.89
C THR A 53 6.94 1.91 -13.65
N ASN A 54 8.12 2.49 -13.88
CA ASN A 54 8.98 2.98 -12.82
C ASN A 54 8.42 4.28 -12.25
N ARG A 55 8.17 4.27 -10.94
CA ARG A 55 7.85 5.44 -10.09
C ARG A 55 6.56 6.14 -10.48
N GLN A 56 5.51 5.70 -9.83
CA GLN A 56 4.31 6.50 -9.70
C GLN A 56 4.29 7.07 -8.27
N HIS A 57 3.95 8.36 -8.18
CA HIS A 57 3.71 9.05 -6.93
C HIS A 57 2.21 9.30 -6.84
N TYR A 58 1.61 8.93 -5.73
CA TYR A 58 0.20 9.18 -5.53
C TYR A 58 -0.06 9.69 -4.13
N GLU A 59 -0.91 10.69 -4.01
CA GLU A 59 -1.43 11.18 -2.75
C GLU A 59 -2.87 10.69 -2.65
N ILE A 60 -3.10 9.68 -1.82
CA ILE A 60 -4.44 9.13 -1.61
C ILE A 60 -4.68 9.05 -0.10
N PRO A 61 -5.88 9.46 0.35
CA PRO A 61 -6.30 9.29 1.73
C PRO A 61 -6.37 7.82 2.11
N VAL A 62 -5.93 7.52 3.32
CA VAL A 62 -6.17 6.24 3.98
C VAL A 62 -6.89 6.40 5.31
N LEU A 63 -7.42 5.29 5.80
CA LEU A 63 -8.06 5.15 7.09
C LEU A 63 -7.11 4.40 8.03
N SER A 64 -6.87 4.99 9.20
CA SER A 64 -6.26 4.29 10.31
C SER A 64 -7.19 3.20 10.87
N LYS A 65 -6.69 2.38 11.79
CA LYS A 65 -7.49 1.38 12.52
C LYS A 65 -8.70 1.98 13.24
N GLU A 66 -8.59 3.23 13.68
CA GLU A 66 -9.65 3.97 14.37
C GLU A 66 -10.58 4.72 13.39
N GLY A 67 -10.38 4.57 12.08
CA GLY A 67 -11.17 5.24 11.04
C GLY A 67 -10.78 6.69 10.78
N LYS A 68 -9.64 7.15 11.32
CA LYS A 68 -9.14 8.51 11.03
C LYS A 68 -8.62 8.57 9.61
N ARG A 69 -9.04 9.59 8.86
CA ARG A 69 -8.50 9.89 7.53
C ARG A 69 -7.11 10.50 7.63
N LEU A 70 -6.15 9.93 6.91
CA LEU A 70 -4.76 10.35 6.84
C LEU A 70 -4.39 10.53 5.38
N GLU A 71 -3.88 11.70 5.01
CA GLU A 71 -3.31 11.92 3.68
C GLU A 71 -1.90 11.32 3.67
N ILE A 72 -1.65 10.35 2.79
CA ILE A 72 -0.36 9.65 2.67
C ILE A 72 0.15 9.74 1.23
N SER A 73 1.43 10.03 1.12
CA SER A 73 2.18 9.95 -0.13
C SER A 73 2.75 8.54 -0.37
N TRP A 74 2.29 7.94 -1.46
CA TRP A 74 2.70 6.61 -1.90
C TRP A 74 3.78 6.70 -2.97
N ASN A 75 4.92 6.05 -2.71
CA ASN A 75 6.02 5.97 -3.67
C ASN A 75 6.23 4.50 -4.09
N TYR A 76 5.99 4.21 -5.36
CA TYR A 76 6.15 2.86 -5.91
C TYR A 76 7.56 2.66 -6.47
N ILE A 77 8.32 1.78 -5.82
CA ILE A 77 9.65 1.37 -6.30
C ILE A 77 9.59 -0.13 -6.62
N PRO A 78 9.29 -0.51 -7.87
CA PRO A 78 9.25 -1.93 -8.23
C PRO A 78 10.65 -2.52 -8.10
N MET A 79 10.84 -3.36 -7.08
CA MET A 79 12.06 -4.14 -6.88
C MET A 79 11.85 -5.56 -7.37
N VAL A 80 12.18 -5.82 -8.64
CA VAL A 80 12.11 -7.17 -9.20
C VAL A 80 13.34 -7.96 -8.75
N LYS A 81 13.26 -8.64 -7.60
CA LYS A 81 14.27 -9.63 -7.19
C LYS A 81 14.04 -11.00 -7.83
N ASN A 82 12.78 -11.26 -8.20
CA ASN A 82 12.21 -12.35 -8.99
C ASN A 82 10.90 -11.82 -9.61
N PRO A 83 10.39 -12.34 -10.75
CA PRO A 83 9.22 -11.79 -11.48
C PRO A 83 7.87 -11.78 -10.71
N ARG A 84 7.87 -12.10 -9.41
CA ARG A 84 6.69 -12.14 -8.55
C ARG A 84 6.76 -11.23 -7.32
N GLU A 85 7.84 -10.48 -7.13
CA GLU A 85 8.05 -9.69 -5.92
C GLU A 85 8.13 -8.20 -6.24
N ILE A 86 7.27 -7.41 -5.60
CA ILE A 86 7.23 -5.94 -5.68
C ILE A 86 7.13 -5.44 -4.25
N SER A 87 8.12 -4.66 -3.82
CA SER A 87 8.15 -4.01 -2.51
C SER A 87 7.61 -2.59 -2.62
N MET A 88 6.77 -2.16 -1.68
CA MET A 88 6.19 -0.82 -1.64
C MET A 88 6.76 -0.08 -0.43
N ILE A 89 7.17 1.17 -0.62
CA ILE A 89 7.64 2.04 0.46
C ILE A 89 6.78 3.31 0.46
N ALA A 90 5.91 3.45 1.44
CA ALA A 90 5.20 4.70 1.69
C ALA A 90 6.08 5.61 2.57
N PHE A 91 6.16 6.89 2.22
CA PHE A 91 6.83 7.91 3.03
C PHE A 91 5.91 9.12 3.13
N GLY A 92 5.57 9.52 4.35
CA GLY A 92 4.87 10.78 4.64
C GLY A 92 3.39 10.69 4.34
#